data_AF-A0A1Y1KZS6-F1
#
_entry.id   AF-A0A1Y1KZS6-F1
#
_cell.length_a   1.000
_cell.length_b   1.000
_cell.length_c   1.000
_cell.angle_alpha   90.00
_cell.angle_beta   90.00
_cell.angle_gamma   90.00
#
_symmetry.space_group_name_H-M   'P 1'
#
loop_
_entity.id
_entity.type
_entity.pdbx_description
1 polymer ?
#
loop_
_entity_poly.entity_id
_entity_poly.type
_entity_poly.pdbx_seq_one_letter_code
_entity_poly.pdbx_strand_id
1 'polypeptide(L)'
;TKKDAKIMSWWDYGYQIGGMADRPTLVDNNTWNNTHIATVGKAMSSREEVSYPIMRQHEVDYVLVVFGALLGYSGDDINKFLWMVRIAEGIWPDEVKERDFFTARGEYRVDGEATETMKNSLMYKMSYYNYHSLFPPGQVADRVRGVRLPDQGPVLNTLEEAFTSENWIIRIYKVKDLDNVGRDHAAVAAFEKGHKKKKASKKRGPRVLRVD
;
A
#
# COMPACT_ATOMS: atom_id res chain seq x y z
N THR A 1 0.10 -19.77 8.75
CA THR A 1 -1.13 -19.26 8.11
C THR A 1 -2.07 -20.43 7.80
N LYS A 2 -3.39 -20.20 7.63
CA LYS A 2 -4.32 -21.24 7.16
C LYS A 2 -3.88 -21.79 5.79
N LYS A 3 -4.23 -23.02 5.45
CA LYS A 3 -3.77 -23.68 4.21
C LYS A 3 -4.33 -23.04 2.94
N ASP A 4 -5.55 -22.52 3.05
CA ASP A 4 -6.29 -21.82 2.00
C ASP A 4 -6.00 -20.31 1.95
N ALA A 5 -5.12 -19.80 2.82
CA ALA A 5 -4.84 -18.37 2.90
C ALA A 5 -4.20 -17.85 1.61
N LYS A 6 -4.82 -16.84 1.00
CA LYS A 6 -4.41 -16.30 -0.30
C LYS A 6 -3.41 -15.17 -0.15
N ILE A 7 -2.31 -15.28 -0.89
CA ILE A 7 -1.20 -14.31 -0.86
C ILE A 7 -1.24 -13.46 -2.13
N MET A 8 -1.30 -12.14 -1.94
CA MET A 8 -1.06 -11.17 -3.01
C MET A 8 0.42 -10.75 -2.98
N SER A 9 1.10 -10.88 -4.10
CA SER A 9 2.48 -10.42 -4.32
C SER A 9 2.63 -9.93 -5.75
N TRP A 10 3.75 -9.32 -6.08
CA TRP A 10 4.11 -9.13 -7.48
C TRP A 10 4.29 -10.49 -8.18
N TRP A 11 4.06 -10.53 -9.49
CA TRP A 11 3.98 -11.78 -10.26
C TRP A 11 5.30 -12.53 -10.33
N ASP A 12 6.45 -11.83 -10.23
CA ASP A 12 7.79 -12.42 -10.20
C ASP A 12 7.95 -13.52 -9.14
N TYR A 13 7.19 -13.45 -8.05
CA TYR A 13 7.34 -14.29 -6.86
C TYR A 13 6.35 -15.45 -6.79
N GLY A 14 5.38 -15.53 -7.72
CA GLY A 14 4.25 -16.46 -7.61
C GLY A 14 4.67 -17.92 -7.51
N TYR A 15 5.60 -18.36 -8.36
CA TYR A 15 6.11 -19.75 -8.33
C TYR A 15 6.89 -20.08 -7.04
N GLN A 16 7.68 -19.13 -6.53
CA GLN A 16 8.42 -19.34 -5.29
C GLN A 16 7.48 -19.48 -4.09
N ILE A 17 6.43 -18.64 -4.04
CA ILE A 17 5.41 -18.72 -2.99
C ILE A 17 4.65 -20.04 -3.09
N GLY A 18 4.18 -20.42 -4.28
CA GLY A 18 3.48 -21.69 -4.48
C GLY A 18 4.35 -22.90 -4.13
N GLY A 19 5.61 -22.92 -4.55
CA GLY A 19 6.52 -24.04 -4.32
C GLY A 19 7.06 -24.16 -2.90
N MET A 20 7.39 -23.04 -2.25
CA MET A 20 8.01 -23.04 -0.91
C MET A 20 6.99 -22.89 0.22
N ALA A 21 6.01 -22.00 0.05
CA ALA A 21 5.01 -21.72 1.10
C ALA A 21 3.77 -22.62 0.98
N ASP A 22 3.56 -23.30 -0.16
CA ASP A 22 2.38 -24.11 -0.44
C ASP A 22 1.08 -23.33 -0.18
N ARG A 23 0.99 -22.12 -0.77
CA ARG A 23 -0.16 -21.22 -0.62
C ARG A 23 -0.62 -20.68 -1.98
N PRO A 24 -1.94 -20.48 -2.16
CA PRO A 24 -2.47 -19.88 -3.38
C PRO A 24 -2.03 -18.42 -3.53
N THR A 25 -1.65 -18.04 -4.75
CA THR A 25 -1.33 -16.65 -5.12
C THR A 25 -2.35 -16.09 -6.09
N LEU A 26 -2.56 -14.76 -6.05
CA LEU A 26 -3.51 -14.10 -6.96
C LEU A 26 -2.98 -14.00 -8.40
N VAL A 27 -1.67 -13.87 -8.56
CA VAL A 27 -0.95 -13.79 -9.84
C VAL A 27 0.29 -14.67 -9.78
N ASP A 28 0.78 -15.10 -10.96
CA ASP A 28 1.94 -15.97 -11.10
C ASP A 28 2.84 -15.58 -12.28
N ASN A 29 3.97 -16.27 -12.41
CA ASN A 29 4.98 -16.01 -13.43
C ASN A 29 4.56 -16.42 -14.85
N ASN A 30 3.40 -17.05 -15.04
CA ASN A 30 2.94 -17.50 -16.37
C ASN A 30 2.32 -16.35 -17.18
N THR A 31 1.95 -15.25 -16.53
CA THR A 31 1.54 -13.97 -17.15
C THR A 31 0.46 -14.03 -18.25
N TRP A 32 -0.37 -15.08 -18.27
CA TRP A 32 -1.37 -15.29 -19.32
C TRP A 32 -2.60 -14.36 -19.21
N ASN A 33 -2.89 -13.82 -18.02
CA ASN A 33 -4.00 -12.90 -17.78
C ASN A 33 -3.50 -11.52 -17.32
N ASN A 34 -3.29 -10.64 -18.31
CA ASN A 34 -2.77 -9.28 -18.08
C ASN A 34 -3.69 -8.43 -17.19
N THR A 35 -5.01 -8.63 -17.25
CA THR A 35 -5.96 -7.88 -16.41
C THR A 35 -5.77 -8.21 -14.93
N HIS A 36 -5.49 -9.47 -14.60
CA HIS A 36 -5.23 -9.87 -13.20
C HIS A 36 -3.93 -9.25 -12.66
N ILE A 37 -2.87 -9.21 -13.48
CA ILE A 37 -1.61 -8.54 -13.13
C ILE A 37 -1.85 -7.04 -12.93
N ALA A 38 -2.60 -6.43 -13.83
CA ALA A 38 -2.96 -5.02 -13.73
C ALA A 38 -3.77 -4.75 -12.44
N THR A 39 -4.67 -5.64 -12.03
CA THR A 39 -5.42 -5.49 -10.77
C THR A 39 -4.49 -5.46 -9.55
N VAL A 40 -3.48 -6.33 -9.50
CA VAL A 40 -2.45 -6.28 -8.46
C VAL A 40 -1.65 -4.98 -8.56
N GLY A 41 -1.25 -4.56 -9.76
CA GLY A 41 -0.55 -3.29 -9.97
C GLY A 41 -1.36 -2.09 -9.51
N LYS A 42 -2.67 -2.07 -9.77
CA LYS A 42 -3.61 -1.05 -9.31
C LYS A 42 -3.73 -1.05 -7.79
N ALA A 43 -3.90 -2.22 -7.17
CA ALA A 43 -3.96 -2.32 -5.71
C ALA A 43 -2.66 -1.82 -5.04
N MET A 44 -1.49 -2.18 -5.58
CA MET A 44 -0.20 -1.76 -5.02
C MET A 44 0.09 -0.26 -5.22
N SER A 45 -0.37 0.32 -6.33
CA SER A 45 -0.12 1.73 -6.67
C SER A 45 -1.16 2.71 -6.13
N SER A 46 -2.33 2.22 -5.70
CA SER A 46 -3.40 3.06 -5.18
C SER A 46 -3.30 3.29 -3.67
N ARG A 47 -4.11 4.22 -3.17
CA ARG A 47 -4.27 4.47 -1.72
C ARG A 47 -5.03 3.32 -1.05
N GLU A 48 -4.84 3.15 0.26
CA GLU A 48 -5.53 2.11 1.05
C GLU A 48 -7.06 2.08 0.85
N GLU A 49 -7.70 3.24 0.68
CA GLU A 49 -9.14 3.34 0.48
C GLU A 49 -9.63 2.69 -0.83
N VAL A 50 -8.76 2.59 -1.83
CA VAL A 50 -9.02 1.93 -3.12
C VAL A 50 -8.48 0.50 -3.11
N SER A 51 -7.29 0.29 -2.53
CA SER A 51 -6.64 -1.01 -2.52
C SER A 51 -7.35 -2.02 -1.62
N TYR A 52 -7.92 -1.58 -0.49
CA TYR A 52 -8.58 -2.48 0.46
C TYR A 52 -9.83 -3.17 -0.13
N PRO A 53 -10.77 -2.45 -0.78
CA PRO A 53 -11.87 -3.09 -1.50
C PRO A 53 -11.41 -4.12 -2.54
N ILE A 54 -10.35 -3.82 -3.31
CA ILE A 54 -9.78 -4.75 -4.30
C ILE A 54 -9.28 -6.02 -3.61
N MET A 55 -8.47 -5.88 -2.55
CA MET A 55 -7.96 -7.04 -1.80
C MET A 55 -9.10 -7.89 -1.23
N ARG A 56 -10.17 -7.27 -0.71
CA ARG A 56 -11.33 -8.00 -0.19
C ARG A 56 -12.14 -8.70 -1.29
N GLN A 57 -12.35 -8.05 -2.44
CA GLN A 57 -13.06 -8.64 -3.58
C GLN A 57 -12.33 -9.88 -4.13
N HIS A 58 -11.00 -9.89 -4.06
CA HIS A 58 -10.18 -11.02 -4.47
C HIS A 58 -9.87 -12.01 -3.33
N GLU A 59 -10.48 -11.83 -2.14
CA GLU A 59 -10.29 -12.67 -0.95
C GLU A 59 -8.81 -12.84 -0.58
N VAL A 60 -8.07 -11.74 -0.58
CA VAL A 60 -6.66 -11.71 -0.17
C VAL A 60 -6.57 -11.69 1.35
N ASP A 61 -5.84 -12.63 1.94
CA ASP A 61 -5.57 -12.68 3.38
C ASP A 61 -4.25 -12.00 3.73
N TYR A 62 -3.23 -12.19 2.89
CA TYR A 62 -1.88 -11.69 3.12
C TYR A 62 -1.32 -10.98 1.89
N VAL A 63 -0.48 -9.97 2.13
CA VAL A 63 0.25 -9.24 1.10
C VAL A 63 1.74 -9.37 1.39
N LEU A 64 2.51 -9.80 0.41
CA LEU A 64 3.97 -9.89 0.50
C LEU A 64 4.60 -8.80 -0.36
N VAL A 65 5.55 -8.06 0.23
CA VAL A 65 6.43 -7.12 -0.49
C VAL A 65 7.89 -7.42 -0.20
N VAL A 66 8.72 -7.23 -1.22
CA VAL A 66 10.18 -7.29 -1.12
C VAL A 66 10.73 -5.89 -0.92
N PHE A 67 11.51 -5.69 0.14
CA PHE A 67 12.01 -4.37 0.54
C PHE A 67 13.52 -4.40 0.80
N GLY A 68 14.30 -3.64 0.03
CA GLY A 68 15.75 -3.76 0.01
C GLY A 68 16.51 -2.66 0.72
N ALA A 69 15.82 -1.62 1.20
CA ALA A 69 16.45 -0.36 1.63
C ALA A 69 17.47 -0.54 2.76
N LEU A 70 17.25 -1.51 3.66
CA LEU A 70 18.15 -1.74 4.79
C LEU A 70 19.51 -2.29 4.35
N LEU A 71 19.55 -3.28 3.45
CA LEU A 71 20.81 -3.93 3.05
C LEU A 71 21.36 -3.41 1.71
N GLY A 72 20.63 -2.56 1.00
CA GLY A 72 21.02 -2.16 -0.36
C GLY A 72 20.67 -3.21 -1.42
N TYR A 73 19.62 -4.01 -1.19
CA TYR A 73 19.16 -4.98 -2.18
C TYR A 73 18.33 -4.28 -3.28
N SER A 74 18.91 -4.10 -4.46
CA SER A 74 18.28 -3.34 -5.55
C SER A 74 17.13 -4.07 -6.27
N GLY A 75 16.97 -5.38 -6.06
CA GLY A 75 15.91 -6.20 -6.67
C GLY A 75 14.55 -6.11 -5.96
N ASP A 76 14.33 -5.05 -5.18
CA ASP A 76 13.13 -4.85 -4.37
C ASP A 76 11.95 -4.25 -5.16
N ASP A 77 10.76 -4.28 -4.57
CA ASP A 77 9.54 -3.90 -5.26
C ASP A 77 9.45 -2.40 -5.56
N ILE A 78 10.11 -1.54 -4.78
CA ILE A 78 10.12 -0.09 -5.00
C ILE A 78 10.86 0.28 -6.31
N ASN A 79 11.89 -0.48 -6.73
CA ASN A 79 12.57 -0.25 -8.01
C ASN A 79 11.74 -0.75 -9.20
N LYS A 80 10.94 -1.80 -8.99
CA LYS A 80 10.05 -2.35 -10.01
C LYS A 80 8.71 -1.63 -10.06
N PHE A 81 8.41 -0.77 -9.09
CA PHE A 81 7.08 -0.21 -8.85
C PHE A 81 6.49 0.53 -10.06
N LEU A 82 7.29 1.27 -10.83
CA LEU A 82 6.80 1.94 -12.04
C LEU A 82 6.29 0.95 -13.11
N TRP A 83 6.78 -0.29 -13.15
CA TRP A 83 6.19 -1.32 -14.01
C TRP A 83 4.77 -1.67 -13.58
N MET A 84 4.54 -1.76 -12.26
CA MET A 84 3.21 -2.00 -11.70
C MET A 84 2.24 -0.87 -12.09
N VAL A 85 2.71 0.37 -11.99
CA VAL A 85 1.95 1.58 -12.34
C VAL A 85 1.59 1.59 -13.83
N ARG A 86 2.57 1.36 -14.71
CA ARG A 86 2.36 1.36 -16.17
C ARG A 86 1.39 0.27 -16.64
N ILE A 87 1.49 -0.93 -16.07
CA ILE A 87 0.57 -2.03 -16.39
C ILE A 87 -0.84 -1.70 -15.92
N ALA A 88 -0.99 -1.10 -14.73
CA ALA A 88 -2.29 -0.66 -14.22
C ALA A 88 -2.89 0.50 -15.05
N GLU A 89 -2.09 1.51 -15.40
CA GLU A 89 -2.49 2.64 -16.24
C GLU A 89 -2.97 2.19 -17.62
N GLY A 90 -2.35 1.17 -18.21
CA GLY A 90 -2.79 0.61 -19.49
C GLY A 90 -4.22 0.04 -19.48
N ILE A 91 -4.76 -0.32 -18.32
CA ILE A 91 -6.12 -0.84 -18.15
C ILE A 91 -7.06 0.20 -17.51
N TRP A 92 -6.58 0.99 -16.54
CA TRP A 92 -7.36 2.03 -15.84
C TRP A 92 -6.67 3.41 -15.91
N PRO A 93 -6.57 4.03 -17.09
CA PRO A 93 -5.83 5.27 -17.30
C PRO A 93 -6.43 6.48 -16.56
N ASP A 94 -7.71 6.43 -16.22
CA ASP A 94 -8.39 7.49 -15.47
C ASP A 94 -8.15 7.40 -13.95
N GLU A 95 -7.72 6.24 -13.45
CA GLU A 95 -7.55 5.97 -12.02
C GLU A 95 -6.08 5.92 -11.59
N VAL A 96 -5.20 5.39 -12.44
CA VAL A 96 -3.76 5.29 -12.20
C VAL A 96 -3.01 5.96 -13.34
N LYS A 97 -2.16 6.93 -12.99
CA LYS A 97 -1.38 7.70 -13.97
C LYS A 97 0.08 7.72 -13.55
N GLU A 98 0.98 7.29 -14.43
CA GLU A 98 2.42 7.27 -14.15
C GLU A 98 2.93 8.66 -13.74
N ARG A 99 2.45 9.72 -14.40
CA ARG A 99 2.91 11.09 -14.15
C ARG A 99 2.77 11.54 -12.69
N ASP A 100 1.77 11.03 -11.98
CA ASP A 100 1.46 11.43 -10.59
C ASP A 100 2.50 10.92 -9.57
N PHE A 101 3.32 9.94 -9.96
CA PHE A 101 4.41 9.40 -9.14
C PHE A 101 5.72 10.19 -9.29
N PHE A 102 5.78 11.13 -10.23
CA PHE A 102 6.95 11.97 -10.45
C PHE A 102 6.75 13.38 -9.88
N THR A 103 7.81 13.97 -9.35
CA THR A 103 7.78 15.37 -8.92
C THR A 103 7.44 16.30 -10.09
N ALA A 104 7.14 17.57 -9.81
CA ALA A 104 6.92 18.57 -10.86
C ALA A 104 8.12 18.63 -11.85
N ARG A 105 9.34 18.38 -11.35
CA ARG A 105 10.59 18.33 -12.11
C ARG A 105 10.81 17.02 -12.88
N GLY A 106 9.95 16.02 -12.71
CA GLY A 106 10.06 14.72 -13.37
C GLY A 106 10.94 13.72 -12.63
N GLU A 107 11.21 13.91 -11.33
CA GLU A 107 12.05 13.02 -10.54
C GLU A 107 11.21 11.92 -9.88
N TYR A 108 11.71 10.68 -9.87
CA TYR A 108 11.12 9.57 -9.12
C TYR A 108 11.76 9.52 -7.73
N ARG A 109 11.01 9.91 -6.69
CA ARG A 109 11.54 10.06 -5.33
C ARG A 109 10.74 9.33 -4.27
N VAL A 110 11.44 8.95 -3.21
CA VAL A 110 10.90 8.23 -2.03
C VAL A 110 11.15 8.98 -0.72
N ASP A 111 11.92 10.06 -0.76
CA ASP A 111 12.26 10.92 0.37
C ASP A 111 11.11 11.89 0.71
N GLY A 112 11.39 12.88 1.57
CA GLY A 112 10.40 13.88 1.98
C GLY A 112 9.78 14.69 0.84
N GLU A 113 10.44 14.75 -0.33
CA GLU A 113 9.98 15.49 -1.50
C GLU A 113 9.28 14.57 -2.53
N ALA A 114 9.08 13.29 -2.20
CA ALA A 114 8.20 12.40 -2.95
C ALA A 114 6.78 12.97 -3.05
N THR A 115 6.09 12.67 -4.16
CA THR A 115 4.72 13.12 -4.37
C THR A 115 3.77 12.55 -3.32
N GLU A 116 2.65 13.23 -3.10
CA GLU A 116 1.59 12.69 -2.23
C GLU A 116 1.05 11.37 -2.78
N THR A 117 0.96 11.19 -4.10
CA THR A 117 0.54 9.92 -4.72
C THR A 117 1.50 8.80 -4.35
N MET A 118 2.81 9.02 -4.46
CA MET A 118 3.83 8.05 -4.03
C MET A 118 3.68 7.73 -2.53
N LYS A 119 3.71 8.75 -1.66
CA LYS A 119 3.67 8.57 -0.19
C LYS A 119 2.39 7.91 0.30
N ASN A 120 1.27 8.10 -0.41
CA ASN A 120 -0.01 7.52 -0.06
C ASN A 120 -0.29 6.16 -0.73
N SER A 121 0.55 5.71 -1.66
CA SER A 121 0.41 4.39 -2.30
C SER A 121 0.59 3.25 -1.30
N LEU A 122 -0.13 2.15 -1.52
CA LEU A 122 -0.06 0.98 -0.65
C LEU A 122 1.37 0.41 -0.61
N MET A 123 2.04 0.32 -1.76
CA MET A 123 3.41 -0.17 -1.87
C MET A 123 4.39 0.66 -1.03
N TYR A 124 4.33 1.99 -1.11
CA TYR A 124 5.20 2.86 -0.32
C TYR A 124 4.94 2.67 1.18
N LYS A 125 3.66 2.70 1.58
CA LYS A 125 3.28 2.55 2.98
C LYS A 125 3.73 1.20 3.54
N MET A 126 3.50 0.10 2.83
CA MET A 126 3.96 -1.24 3.22
C MET A 126 5.48 -1.38 3.23
N SER A 127 6.19 -0.75 2.31
CA SER A 127 7.65 -0.87 2.25
C SER A 127 8.32 -0.11 3.39
N TYR A 128 7.86 1.10 3.73
CA TYR A 128 8.48 1.97 4.74
C TYR A 128 7.78 1.97 6.11
N TYR A 129 6.70 1.20 6.29
CA TYR A 129 6.01 1.08 7.58
C TYR A 129 7.00 0.71 8.69
N ASN A 130 7.01 1.44 9.80
CA ASN A 130 7.93 1.24 10.93
C ASN A 130 9.45 1.27 10.60
N TYR A 131 9.86 1.59 9.37
CA TYR A 131 11.28 1.54 8.97
C TYR A 131 12.14 2.56 9.72
N HIS A 132 11.58 3.74 9.99
CA HIS A 132 12.21 4.79 10.79
C HIS A 132 12.63 4.34 12.20
N SER A 133 11.96 3.34 12.79
CA SER A 133 12.27 2.89 14.15
C SER A 133 13.60 2.14 14.27
N LEU A 134 14.19 1.72 13.15
CA LEU A 134 15.50 1.07 13.12
C LEU A 134 16.66 2.05 13.28
N PHE A 135 16.41 3.35 13.11
CA PHE A 135 17.44 4.37 13.05
C PHE A 135 17.28 5.38 14.19
N PRO A 136 18.38 6.00 14.63
CA PRO A 136 18.29 7.23 15.40
C PRO A 136 17.54 8.32 14.63
N PRO A 137 16.87 9.26 15.31
CA PRO A 137 16.24 10.41 14.66
C PRO A 137 17.22 11.17 13.75
N GLY A 138 16.77 11.56 12.57
CA GLY A 138 17.53 12.27 11.53
C GLY A 138 18.47 11.40 10.71
N GLN A 139 18.53 10.08 10.97
CA GLN A 139 19.45 9.15 10.31
C GLN A 139 18.76 8.05 9.50
N VAL A 140 17.44 8.14 9.31
CA VAL A 140 16.71 7.19 8.47
C VAL A 140 17.20 7.32 7.02
N ALA A 141 17.68 6.22 6.46
CA ALA A 141 18.23 6.21 5.11
C ALA A 141 17.75 5.00 4.32
N ASP A 142 17.48 5.19 3.03
CA ASP A 142 17.35 4.12 2.06
C ASP A 142 18.70 3.91 1.38
N ARG A 143 19.34 2.75 1.62
CA ARG A 143 20.67 2.43 1.05
C ARG A 143 20.63 2.07 -0.44
N VAL A 144 19.48 1.65 -0.97
CA VAL A 144 19.30 1.36 -2.40
C VAL A 144 19.22 2.64 -3.20
N ARG A 145 18.41 3.61 -2.74
CA ARG A 145 18.23 4.90 -3.44
C ARG A 145 19.25 5.97 -3.03
N GLY A 146 19.99 5.74 -1.95
CA GLY A 146 20.98 6.69 -1.45
C GLY A 146 20.36 8.00 -0.92
N VAL A 147 19.12 7.94 -0.41
CA VAL A 147 18.38 9.11 0.09
C VAL A 147 18.11 9.02 1.57
N ARG A 148 17.92 10.19 2.21
CA ARG A 148 17.44 10.28 3.59
C ARG A 148 15.92 10.32 3.59
N LEU A 149 15.32 9.54 4.49
CA LEU A 149 13.87 9.47 4.65
C LEU A 149 13.40 10.38 5.79
N PRO A 150 12.13 10.77 5.80
CA PRO A 150 11.54 11.47 6.94
C PRO A 150 11.62 10.65 8.23
N ASP A 151 11.71 11.35 9.37
CA ASP A 151 11.73 10.72 10.70
C ASP A 151 10.38 10.09 11.08
N GLN A 152 9.29 10.56 10.47
CA GLN A 152 7.97 9.97 10.66
C GLN A 152 7.66 9.02 9.51
N GLY A 153 7.48 7.74 9.83
CA GLY A 153 7.07 6.72 8.86
C GLY A 153 5.59 6.83 8.46
N PRO A 154 5.20 6.15 7.36
CA PRO A 154 3.82 6.05 6.94
C PRO A 154 2.96 5.28 7.96
N VAL A 155 1.66 5.56 7.95
CA VAL A 155 0.65 4.84 8.75
C VAL A 155 -0.13 3.90 7.84
N LEU A 156 -0.34 2.67 8.32
CA LEU A 156 -1.24 1.68 7.72
C LEU A 156 -2.46 1.49 8.62
N ASN A 157 -3.64 1.58 8.02
CA ASN A 157 -4.92 1.41 8.71
C ASN A 157 -5.59 0.09 8.33
N THR A 158 -5.52 -0.32 7.05
CA THR A 158 -6.25 -1.49 6.52
C THR A 158 -5.45 -2.79 6.57
N LEU A 159 -4.15 -2.69 6.84
CA LEU A 159 -3.20 -3.80 6.93
C LEU A 159 -2.55 -3.82 8.31
N GLU A 160 -2.17 -5.00 8.77
CA GLU A 160 -1.33 -5.20 9.95
C GLU A 160 -0.06 -5.94 9.57
N GLU A 161 1.09 -5.55 10.13
CA GLU A 161 2.34 -6.29 9.92
C GLU A 161 2.25 -7.66 10.59
N ALA A 162 2.37 -8.74 9.81
CA ALA A 162 2.29 -10.11 10.30
C ALA A 162 3.67 -10.73 10.47
N PHE A 163 4.62 -10.38 9.61
CA PHE A 163 6.01 -10.83 9.68
C PHE A 163 6.92 -9.88 8.90
N THR A 164 8.11 -9.62 9.43
CA THR A 164 9.22 -8.97 8.72
C THR A 164 10.48 -9.79 8.96
N SER A 165 11.21 -10.12 7.90
CA SER A 165 12.42 -10.92 8.02
C SER A 165 13.54 -10.16 8.75
N GLU A 166 14.53 -10.90 9.27
CA GLU A 166 15.65 -10.33 10.04
C GLU A 166 16.32 -9.14 9.36
N ASN A 167 16.58 -9.29 8.05
CA ASN A 167 17.22 -8.27 7.23
C ASN A 167 16.22 -7.35 6.49
N TRP A 168 14.94 -7.41 6.88
CA TRP A 168 13.84 -6.60 6.34
C TRP A 168 13.60 -6.77 4.82
N ILE A 169 14.10 -7.86 4.23
CA ILE A 169 13.96 -8.16 2.81
C ILE A 169 12.54 -8.58 2.45
N ILE A 170 11.89 -9.38 3.31
CA ILE A 170 10.53 -9.88 3.08
C ILE A 170 9.65 -9.30 4.16
N ARG A 171 8.59 -8.61 3.75
CA ARG A 171 7.57 -8.07 4.64
C ARG A 171 6.22 -8.66 4.26
N ILE A 172 5.52 -9.20 5.25
CA ILE A 172 4.23 -9.84 5.07
C ILE A 172 3.23 -9.09 5.94
N TYR A 173 2.18 -8.62 5.30
CA TYR A 173 1.07 -7.92 5.91
C TYR A 173 -0.17 -8.80 5.87
N LYS A 174 -0.99 -8.76 6.92
CA LYS A 174 -2.31 -9.36 6.93
C LYS A 174 -3.36 -8.30 6.65
N VAL A 175 -4.32 -8.63 5.79
CA VAL A 175 -5.47 -7.78 5.49
C VAL A 175 -6.43 -7.84 6.66
N LYS A 176 -6.79 -6.68 7.22
CA LYS A 176 -7.73 -6.63 8.35
C LYS A 176 -9.13 -7.01 7.89
N ASP A 177 -9.87 -7.67 8.78
CA ASP A 177 -11.30 -7.92 8.56
C ASP A 177 -12.11 -6.63 8.63
N LEU A 178 -13.34 -6.67 8.13
CA LEU A 178 -14.25 -5.54 8.26
C LEU A 178 -14.52 -5.27 9.74
N ASP A 179 -14.62 -3.99 10.11
CA ASP A 179 -15.05 -3.62 11.46
C ASP A 179 -16.44 -4.21 11.73
N ASN A 180 -16.68 -4.66 12.97
CA ASN A 180 -17.92 -5.34 13.37
C ASN A 180 -19.20 -4.49 13.12
N VAL A 181 -19.06 -3.17 12.98
CA VAL A 181 -20.16 -2.22 12.72
C VAL A 181 -20.06 -1.62 11.31
N GLY A 182 -19.20 -2.16 10.44
CA GLY A 182 -19.01 -1.72 9.07
C GLY A 182 -18.36 -0.34 8.92
N ARG A 183 -17.61 0.11 9.94
CA ARG A 183 -16.90 1.40 9.87
C ARG A 183 -15.64 1.27 9.01
N ASP A 184 -15.28 2.38 8.38
CA ASP A 184 -14.02 2.51 7.66
C ASP A 184 -12.80 2.43 8.62
N HIS A 185 -11.76 1.70 8.22
CA HIS A 185 -10.58 1.44 9.05
C HIS A 185 -9.82 2.72 9.41
N ALA A 186 -9.76 3.71 8.51
CA ALA A 186 -9.13 4.98 8.84
C ALA A 186 -9.96 5.77 9.86
N ALA A 187 -11.29 5.68 9.80
CA ALA A 187 -12.17 6.26 10.81
C ALA A 187 -12.03 5.60 12.19
N VAL A 188 -11.85 4.28 12.24
CA VAL A 188 -11.58 3.54 13.49
C VAL A 188 -10.24 3.98 14.08
N ALA A 189 -9.18 3.97 13.28
CA ALA A 189 -7.84 4.39 13.72
C ALA A 189 -7.81 5.86 14.21
N ALA A 190 -8.57 6.75 13.54
CA ALA A 190 -8.71 8.13 13.99
C ALA A 190 -9.46 8.25 15.33
N PHE A 191 -10.51 7.45 15.52
CA PHE A 191 -11.28 7.42 16.76
C PHE A 191 -10.43 6.92 17.94
N GLU A 192 -9.65 5.86 17.75
CA GLU A 192 -8.74 5.30 18.75
C GLU A 192 -7.64 6.30 19.16
N LYS A 193 -7.17 7.12 18.22
CA LYS A 193 -6.22 8.22 18.48
C LYS A 193 -6.87 9.43 19.18
N GLY A 194 -8.15 9.34 19.56
CA GLY A 194 -8.88 10.41 20.24
C GLY A 194 -9.38 11.52 19.32
N HIS A 195 -9.23 11.39 18.01
CA HIS A 195 -9.79 12.34 17.06
C HIS A 195 -11.28 12.10 16.88
N LYS A 196 -12.10 12.91 17.56
CA LYS A 196 -13.55 12.91 17.36
C LYS A 196 -13.85 13.34 15.93
N LYS A 197 -14.64 12.54 15.20
CA LYS A 197 -15.21 12.90 13.90
C LYS A 197 -15.87 14.28 14.08
N LYS A 198 -15.35 15.33 13.41
CA LYS A 198 -15.96 16.66 13.45
C LYS A 198 -17.42 16.45 13.06
N LYS A 199 -18.36 16.76 13.96
CA LYS A 199 -19.79 16.82 13.60
C LYS A 199 -19.84 17.70 12.37
N ALA A 200 -20.33 17.17 11.25
CA ALA A 200 -20.65 18.00 10.10
C ALA A 200 -21.44 19.18 10.66
N SER A 201 -20.94 20.41 10.48
CA SER A 201 -21.75 21.55 10.83
C SER A 201 -23.01 21.36 10.00
N LYS A 202 -24.15 21.19 10.65
CA LYS A 202 -25.43 21.28 9.95
C LYS A 202 -25.38 22.67 9.32
N LYS A 203 -25.11 22.76 8.02
CA LYS A 203 -25.42 23.97 7.27
C LYS A 203 -26.90 24.15 7.53
N ARG A 204 -27.23 25.12 8.39
CA ARG A 204 -28.60 25.59 8.52
C ARG A 204 -28.97 26.05 7.13
N GLY A 205 -29.75 25.25 6.40
CA GLY A 205 -30.43 25.73 5.21
C GLY A 205 -31.21 27.00 5.57
N PRO A 206 -31.47 27.89 4.61
CA PRO A 206 -32.25 29.09 4.85
C PRO A 206 -33.57 28.72 5.55
N ARG A 207 -33.93 29.47 6.59
CA ARG A 207 -35.20 29.27 7.31
C ARG A 207 -36.33 29.51 6.31
N VAL A 208 -36.98 28.45 5.88
CA VAL A 208 -38.23 28.55 5.13
C VAL A 208 -39.33 28.85 6.15
N LEU A 209 -39.95 30.02 6.02
CA LEU A 209 -41.19 30.34 6.73
C LEU A 209 -42.26 29.36 6.26
N ARG A 210 -42.84 28.59 7.20
CA ARG A 210 -44.08 27.87 6.92
C ARG A 210 -45.16 28.92 6.69
N VAL A 211 -45.77 28.86 5.51
CA VAL A 211 -47.06 29.49 5.25
C VAL A 211 -48.11 28.45 5.61
N ASP A 212 -49.06 28.83 6.45
CA ASP A 212 -50.17 27.99 6.92
C ASP A 212 -51.04 27.46 5.77
#